data_AF-A0A7S2BAL7-F1
#
_entry.id   AF-A0A7S2BAL7-F1
#
_cell.length_a   1.000
_cell.length_b   1.000
_cell.length_c   1.000
_cell.angle_alpha   90.00
_cell.angle_beta   90.00
_cell.angle_gamma   90.00
#
_symmetry.space_group_name_H-M   'P 1'
#
loop_
_entity.id
_entity.type
_entity.pdbx_description
1 polymer ?
#
loop_
_entity_poly.entity_id
_entity_poly.type
_entity_poly.pdbx_seq_one_letter_code
_entity_poly.pdbx_strand_id
1 'polypeptide(L)'
;SPGLADLHAAWAEYCDVAVKEPKRQPNVLTDVEELFIACDRLNEPFLLKLRAICDAHGGVFHRANVKGEDRALQKVFRSYDEYWSRLTDLNRCGLAFERFDQIAACLRAIIADPEIVVLSMKKNKMRFDDAFDATNESGGYRDVQISVRIDNAWTREQGLAGILCEVQLHQEAFYQRKTMGGGHKAYVQMRNMLGQ
;
A
#
# COMPACT_ATOMS: atom_id res chain seq x y z
N SER A 1 -6.19 22.48 -5.82
CA SER A 1 -5.76 22.67 -7.22
C SER A 1 -6.54 21.71 -8.12
N PRO A 2 -6.64 21.94 -9.44
CA PRO A 2 -7.37 21.03 -10.35
C PRO A 2 -6.91 19.56 -10.25
N GLY A 3 -5.60 19.32 -10.17
CA GLY A 3 -5.07 17.96 -10.01
C GLY A 3 -5.45 17.28 -8.69
N LEU A 4 -5.60 18.03 -7.59
CA LEU A 4 -6.06 17.45 -6.33
C LEU A 4 -7.54 17.05 -6.42
N ALA A 5 -8.37 17.85 -7.08
CA ALA A 5 -9.77 17.50 -7.32
C ALA A 5 -9.90 16.23 -8.18
N ASP A 6 -9.04 16.06 -9.20
CA ASP A 6 -9.00 14.83 -9.99
C ASP A 6 -8.56 13.62 -9.15
N LEU A 7 -7.60 13.78 -8.24
CA LEU A 7 -7.23 12.73 -7.30
C LEU A 7 -8.39 12.34 -6.36
N HIS A 8 -9.18 13.31 -5.89
CA HIS A 8 -10.38 13.01 -5.11
C HIS A 8 -11.42 12.22 -5.93
N ALA A 9 -11.60 12.54 -7.21
CA ALA A 9 -12.49 11.78 -8.09
C ALA A 9 -12.00 10.35 -8.30
N ALA A 10 -10.70 10.16 -8.60
CA ALA A 10 -10.10 8.83 -8.73
C ALA A 10 -10.19 8.02 -7.42
N TRP A 11 -10.09 8.68 -6.26
CA TRP A 11 -10.29 8.01 -4.96
C TRP A 11 -11.76 7.58 -4.75
N ALA A 12 -12.73 8.37 -5.18
CA ALA A 12 -14.13 7.99 -5.14
C ALA A 12 -14.41 6.77 -6.05
N GLU A 13 -13.87 6.77 -7.28
CA GLU A 13 -13.92 5.63 -8.20
C GLU A 13 -13.30 4.37 -7.57
N TYR A 14 -12.15 4.50 -6.91
CA TYR A 14 -11.53 3.42 -6.14
C TYR A 14 -12.47 2.90 -5.05
N CYS A 15 -13.10 3.78 -4.27
CA CYS A 15 -14.03 3.37 -3.21
C CYS A 15 -15.25 2.63 -3.74
N ASP A 16 -15.72 2.94 -4.95
CA ASP A 16 -16.88 2.31 -5.57
C ASP A 16 -16.59 0.88 -6.05
N VAL A 17 -15.40 0.63 -6.59
CA VAL A 17 -15.01 -0.70 -7.12
C VAL A 17 -14.31 -1.59 -6.10
N ALA A 18 -13.82 -1.01 -4.98
CA ALA A 18 -13.04 -1.76 -4.01
C ALA A 18 -13.84 -2.84 -3.29
N VAL A 19 -13.26 -4.04 -3.22
CA VAL A 19 -13.87 -5.21 -2.57
C VAL A 19 -13.98 -4.96 -1.06
N LYS A 20 -15.20 -5.12 -0.54
CA LYS A 20 -15.54 -4.90 0.88
C LYS A 20 -15.37 -6.20 1.66
N GLU A 21 -14.12 -6.55 1.93
CA GLU A 21 -13.75 -7.70 2.76
C GLU A 21 -12.82 -7.29 3.91
N PRO A 22 -12.74 -8.08 5.00
CA PRO A 22 -11.79 -7.83 6.06
C PRO A 22 -10.35 -7.83 5.52
N LYS A 23 -9.58 -6.79 5.87
CA LYS A 23 -8.17 -6.68 5.45
C LYS A 23 -7.29 -7.67 6.21
N ARG A 24 -7.28 -8.93 5.76
CA ARG A 24 -6.54 -10.05 6.34
C ARG A 24 -5.96 -10.96 5.25
N GLN A 25 -4.82 -11.56 5.54
CA GLN A 25 -4.22 -12.62 4.73
C GLN A 25 -5.14 -13.84 4.68
N PRO A 26 -5.07 -14.65 3.61
CA PRO A 26 -6.03 -15.71 3.36
C PRO A 26 -5.90 -16.83 4.41
N ASN A 27 -7.03 -17.37 4.84
CA ASN A 27 -7.10 -18.45 5.85
C ASN A 27 -6.54 -19.81 5.37
N VAL A 28 -6.12 -19.91 4.11
CA VAL A 28 -5.47 -21.11 3.57
C VAL A 28 -4.07 -21.30 4.15
N LEU A 29 -3.44 -20.19 4.57
CA LEU A 29 -2.15 -20.22 5.26
C LEU A 29 -2.38 -20.55 6.74
N THR A 30 -1.57 -21.44 7.31
CA THR A 30 -1.73 -21.89 8.69
C THR A 30 -0.94 -21.07 9.69
N ASP A 31 0.15 -20.44 9.24
CA ASP A 31 1.05 -19.67 10.10
C ASP A 31 1.78 -18.55 9.35
N VAL A 32 2.61 -17.83 10.11
CA VAL A 32 3.38 -16.69 9.61
C VAL A 32 4.53 -17.11 8.69
N GLU A 33 5.08 -18.32 8.84
CA GLU A 33 6.19 -18.82 8.01
C GLU A 33 5.69 -19.11 6.59
N GLU A 34 4.55 -19.79 6.47
CA GLU A 34 3.90 -20.00 5.17
C GLU A 34 3.58 -18.67 4.47
N LEU A 35 3.17 -17.66 5.25
CA LEU A 35 2.95 -16.31 4.73
C LEU A 35 4.24 -15.68 4.19
N PHE A 36 5.37 -15.83 4.88
CA PHE A 36 6.67 -15.35 4.40
C PHE A 36 7.07 -16.02 3.08
N ILE A 37 6.97 -17.34 3.01
CA ILE A 37 7.27 -18.11 1.79
C ILE A 37 6.38 -17.66 0.62
N ALA A 38 5.08 -17.47 0.86
CA ALA A 38 4.14 -16.97 -0.14
C ALA A 38 4.51 -15.54 -0.59
N CYS A 39 4.86 -14.67 0.35
CA CYS A 39 5.28 -13.29 0.06
C CYS A 39 6.58 -13.24 -0.75
N ASP A 40 7.59 -14.05 -0.43
CA ASP A 40 8.85 -14.14 -1.17
C ASP A 40 8.62 -14.54 -2.63
N ARG A 41 7.79 -15.57 -2.86
CA ARG A 41 7.42 -16.02 -4.21
C ARG A 41 6.65 -14.96 -4.99
N LEU A 42 5.75 -14.22 -4.33
CA LEU A 42 4.91 -13.20 -4.97
C LEU A 42 5.63 -11.87 -5.20
N ASN A 43 6.70 -11.57 -4.45
CA ASN A 43 7.23 -10.21 -4.39
C ASN A 43 7.67 -9.70 -5.77
N GLU A 44 8.45 -10.47 -6.53
CA GLU A 44 8.90 -10.02 -7.85
C GLU A 44 7.75 -9.83 -8.85
N PRO A 45 6.82 -10.79 -9.05
CA PRO A 45 5.65 -10.59 -9.92
C PRO A 45 4.82 -9.35 -9.54
N PHE A 46 4.55 -9.16 -8.25
CA PHE A 46 3.84 -7.98 -7.75
C PHE A 46 4.58 -6.68 -8.10
N LEU A 47 5.88 -6.62 -7.82
CA LEU A 47 6.69 -5.43 -8.09
C LEU A 47 6.76 -5.11 -9.58
N LEU A 48 6.93 -6.10 -10.44
CA LEU A 48 6.99 -5.91 -11.89
C LEU A 48 5.67 -5.37 -12.45
N LYS A 49 4.53 -5.90 -11.99
CA LYS A 49 3.20 -5.43 -12.38
C LYS A 49 3.01 -3.96 -12.03
N LEU A 50 3.27 -3.58 -10.78
CA LEU A 50 3.08 -2.21 -10.32
C LEU A 50 4.11 -1.24 -10.91
N ARG A 51 5.34 -1.70 -11.20
CA ARG A 51 6.34 -0.92 -11.92
C ARG A 51 5.89 -0.60 -13.33
N ALA A 52 5.37 -1.57 -14.08
CA ALA A 52 4.90 -1.33 -15.44
C ALA A 52 3.79 -0.27 -15.48
N ILE A 53 2.84 -0.32 -14.54
CA ILE A 53 1.80 0.71 -14.41
C ILE A 53 2.43 2.06 -14.02
N CYS A 54 3.32 2.10 -13.03
CA CYS A 54 4.00 3.33 -12.61
C CYS A 54 4.74 4.02 -13.77
N ASP A 55 5.55 3.26 -14.50
CA ASP A 55 6.38 3.76 -15.60
C ASP A 55 5.48 4.29 -16.74
N ALA A 56 4.36 3.61 -17.04
CA ALA A 56 3.39 4.05 -18.06
C ALA A 56 2.71 5.39 -17.73
N HIS A 57 2.67 5.77 -16.46
CA HIS A 57 2.07 7.03 -15.98
C HIS A 57 3.12 8.07 -15.56
N GLY A 58 4.39 7.87 -15.94
CA GLY A 58 5.47 8.82 -15.71
C GLY A 58 5.84 8.99 -14.24
N GLY A 59 5.66 7.94 -13.43
CA GLY A 59 6.08 7.91 -12.03
C GLY A 59 7.46 7.31 -11.82
N VAL A 60 7.99 7.48 -10.62
CA VAL A 60 9.21 6.82 -10.13
C VAL A 60 8.80 5.65 -9.25
N PHE A 61 9.19 4.44 -9.66
CA PHE A 61 8.91 3.23 -8.90
C PHE A 61 9.91 3.02 -7.76
N HIS A 62 9.40 2.83 -6.54
CA HIS A 62 10.18 2.53 -5.35
C HIS A 62 9.95 1.09 -4.94
N ARG A 63 10.91 0.25 -5.33
CA ARG A 63 10.99 -1.16 -4.95
C ARG A 63 11.14 -1.32 -3.44
N ALA A 64 10.53 -2.37 -2.90
CA ALA A 64 10.81 -2.83 -1.56
C ALA A 64 10.94 -4.36 -1.52
N ASN A 65 11.91 -4.82 -0.74
CA ASN A 65 12.00 -6.23 -0.37
C ASN A 65 10.83 -6.57 0.57
N VAL A 66 10.52 -7.87 0.65
CA VAL A 66 9.66 -8.43 1.68
C VAL A 66 10.10 -7.88 3.03
N LYS A 67 9.15 -7.39 3.83
CA LYS A 67 9.46 -6.79 5.13
C LYS A 67 10.20 -7.82 5.98
N GLY A 68 11.36 -7.46 6.51
CA GLY A 68 12.14 -8.34 7.38
C GLY A 68 11.35 -8.83 8.60
N GLU A 69 11.62 -10.08 8.98
CA GLU A 69 10.90 -10.84 10.00
C GLU A 69 10.78 -10.11 11.33
N ASP A 70 11.90 -9.62 11.90
CA ASP A 70 11.92 -8.89 13.17
C ASP A 70 10.89 -7.76 13.21
N ARG A 71 10.82 -6.98 12.12
CA ARG A 71 9.89 -5.85 12.00
C ARG A 71 8.45 -6.29 11.80
N ALA A 72 8.23 -7.42 11.14
CA ALA A 72 6.90 -7.98 10.94
C ALA A 72 6.36 -8.53 12.27
N LEU A 73 7.15 -9.33 12.97
CA LEU A 73 6.79 -9.90 14.27
C LEU A 73 6.55 -8.80 15.31
N GLN A 74 7.42 -7.79 15.40
CA GLN A 74 7.17 -6.62 16.25
C GLN A 74 5.80 -5.98 15.98
N LYS A 75 5.36 -5.93 14.72
CA LYS A 75 4.06 -5.36 14.35
C LYS A 75 2.90 -6.27 14.77
N VAL A 76 3.08 -7.60 14.65
CA VAL A 76 2.09 -8.59 15.10
C VAL A 76 1.85 -8.47 16.60
N PHE A 77 2.92 -8.48 17.39
CA PHE A 77 2.81 -8.40 18.86
C PHE A 77 2.32 -7.04 19.35
N ARG A 78 2.73 -5.94 18.71
CA ARG A 78 2.39 -4.59 19.18
C ARG A 78 1.01 -4.10 18.75
N SER A 79 0.60 -4.42 17.52
CA SER A 79 -0.54 -3.75 16.89
C SER A 79 -1.70 -4.71 16.58
N TYR A 80 -1.45 -6.02 16.57
CA TYR A 80 -2.38 -7.01 16.04
C TYR A 80 -2.77 -8.11 17.02
N ASP A 81 -2.44 -8.01 18.30
CA ASP A 81 -2.78 -9.01 19.33
C ASP A 81 -2.44 -10.44 18.88
N GLU A 82 -1.23 -10.62 18.34
CA GLU A 82 -0.72 -11.92 17.85
C GLU A 82 -1.39 -12.48 16.58
N TYR A 83 -2.40 -11.79 16.03
CA TYR A 83 -3.04 -12.18 14.77
C TYR A 83 -2.17 -11.85 13.56
N TRP A 84 -1.26 -12.77 13.22
CA TRP A 84 -0.34 -12.66 12.07
C TRP A 84 -1.07 -12.44 10.74
N SER A 85 -2.30 -12.93 10.59
CA SER A 85 -3.10 -12.72 9.37
C SER A 85 -3.43 -11.24 9.11
N ARG A 86 -3.17 -10.34 10.06
CA ARG A 86 -3.28 -8.88 9.87
C ARG A 86 -1.99 -8.24 9.29
N LEU A 87 -0.95 -9.03 9.02
CA LEU A 87 0.26 -8.60 8.30
C LEU A 87 0.01 -8.49 6.79
N THR A 88 -0.59 -7.39 6.38
CA THR A 88 -0.98 -7.15 4.97
C THR A 88 -0.01 -6.28 4.20
N ASP A 89 1.19 -6.05 4.73
CA ASP A 89 2.18 -5.14 4.18
C ASP A 89 3.59 -5.76 4.13
N LEU A 90 3.67 -7.10 4.12
CA LEU A 90 4.94 -7.80 3.89
C LEU A 90 5.46 -7.49 2.48
N ASN A 91 4.63 -7.74 1.48
CA ASN A 91 4.83 -7.24 0.11
C ASN A 91 4.27 -5.83 0.02
N ARG A 92 5.09 -4.91 -0.49
CA ARG A 92 4.75 -3.49 -0.55
C ARG A 92 5.59 -2.76 -1.57
N CYS A 93 5.11 -1.64 -2.10
CA CYS A 93 5.89 -0.73 -2.94
C CYS A 93 5.43 0.72 -2.81
N GLY A 94 6.26 1.63 -3.30
CA GLY A 94 5.92 3.05 -3.45
C GLY A 94 5.92 3.45 -4.92
N LEU A 95 4.99 4.31 -5.32
CA LEU A 95 4.96 4.92 -6.64
C LEU A 95 4.91 6.43 -6.43
N ALA A 96 5.91 7.18 -6.88
CA ALA A 96 5.98 8.62 -6.64
C ALA A 96 5.79 9.40 -7.95
N PHE A 97 5.06 10.51 -7.88
CA PHE A 97 4.71 11.32 -9.03
C PHE A 97 4.86 12.80 -8.73
N GLU A 98 5.26 13.60 -9.71
CA GLU A 98 5.44 15.04 -9.51
C GLU A 98 4.11 15.75 -9.28
N ARG A 99 3.05 15.29 -9.97
CA ARG A 99 1.76 15.97 -10.01
C ARG A 99 0.59 15.05 -9.62
N PHE A 100 -0.45 15.64 -9.05
CA PHE A 100 -1.63 14.91 -8.58
C PHE A 100 -2.46 14.26 -9.69
N ASP A 101 -2.51 14.84 -10.89
CA ASP A 101 -3.16 14.26 -12.08
C ASP A 101 -2.51 12.94 -12.50
N GLN A 102 -1.18 12.82 -12.35
CA GLN A 102 -0.48 11.56 -12.60
C GLN A 102 -0.81 10.50 -11.55
N ILE A 103 -0.93 10.89 -10.27
CA ILE A 103 -1.39 9.98 -9.20
C ILE A 103 -2.80 9.48 -9.51
N ALA A 104 -3.71 10.40 -9.89
CA ALA A 104 -5.08 10.07 -10.25
C ALA A 104 -5.14 9.10 -11.43
N ALA A 105 -4.40 9.37 -12.51
CA ALA A 105 -4.30 8.51 -13.68
C ALA A 105 -3.74 7.12 -13.35
N CYS A 106 -2.68 7.06 -12.53
CA CYS A 106 -2.10 5.79 -12.08
C CYS A 106 -3.08 4.99 -11.22
N LEU A 107 -3.78 5.63 -10.28
CA LEU A 107 -4.80 4.96 -9.47
C LEU A 107 -5.92 4.39 -10.34
N ARG A 108 -6.39 5.15 -11.34
CA ARG A 108 -7.37 4.68 -12.33
C ARG A 108 -6.89 3.47 -13.12
N ALA A 109 -5.61 3.46 -13.52
CA ALA A 109 -5.02 2.32 -14.20
C ALA A 109 -4.94 1.07 -13.30
N ILE A 110 -4.61 1.24 -12.01
CA ILE A 110 -4.60 0.13 -11.04
C ILE A 110 -6.01 -0.46 -10.88
N ILE A 111 -7.05 0.36 -10.75
CA ILE A 111 -8.43 -0.14 -10.56
C ILE A 111 -9.05 -0.71 -11.83
N ALA A 112 -8.57 -0.29 -13.01
CA ALA A 112 -9.04 -0.79 -14.30
C ALA A 112 -8.31 -2.07 -14.75
N ASP A 113 -7.20 -2.43 -14.09
CA ASP A 113 -6.42 -3.61 -14.45
C ASP A 113 -7.16 -4.89 -14.05
N PRO A 114 -7.49 -5.79 -15.00
CA PRO A 114 -8.30 -6.97 -14.71
C PRO A 114 -7.58 -8.02 -13.86
N GLU A 115 -6.27 -7.90 -13.67
CA GLU A 115 -5.47 -8.78 -12.81
C GLU A 115 -5.23 -8.20 -11.42
N ILE A 116 -5.72 -6.99 -11.13
CA ILE A 116 -5.55 -6.35 -9.83
C ILE A 116 -6.91 -6.25 -9.14
N VAL A 117 -6.99 -6.85 -7.95
CA VAL A 117 -8.15 -6.68 -7.08
C VAL A 117 -7.80 -5.68 -5.99
N VAL A 118 -8.51 -4.55 -5.96
CA VAL A 118 -8.35 -3.53 -4.91
C VAL A 118 -9.31 -3.77 -3.75
N LEU A 119 -8.83 -3.60 -2.51
CA LEU A 119 -9.63 -3.77 -1.30
C LEU A 119 -10.07 -2.43 -0.70
N SER A 120 -11.23 -2.41 -0.05
CA SER A 120 -11.72 -1.22 0.62
C SER A 120 -10.78 -0.77 1.74
N MET A 121 -10.48 0.53 1.79
CA MET A 121 -9.59 1.14 2.78
C MET A 121 -10.34 2.17 3.62
N LYS A 122 -9.84 2.43 4.83
CA LYS A 122 -10.35 3.53 5.66
C LYS A 122 -10.15 4.86 4.92
N LYS A 123 -11.09 5.81 5.09
CA LYS A 123 -11.03 7.13 4.43
C LYS A 123 -9.69 7.86 4.69
N ASN A 124 -9.13 7.75 5.90
CA ASN A 124 -7.85 8.37 6.28
C ASN A 124 -6.61 7.73 5.60
N LYS A 125 -6.80 6.88 4.60
CA LYS A 125 -5.75 6.34 3.73
C LYS A 125 -5.57 7.14 2.44
N MET A 126 -6.45 8.09 2.17
CA MET A 126 -6.23 9.20 1.24
C MET A 126 -5.75 10.40 2.07
N ARG A 127 -4.44 10.52 2.29
CA ARG A 127 -3.86 11.51 3.22
C ARG A 127 -3.63 12.89 2.59
N PHE A 128 -4.13 13.10 1.37
CA PHE A 128 -4.20 14.42 0.72
C PHE A 128 -5.56 15.10 0.93
N ASP A 129 -6.49 14.46 1.62
CA ASP A 129 -7.73 15.09 2.09
C ASP A 129 -7.39 16.20 3.10
N ASP A 130 -7.97 17.38 2.94
CA ASP A 130 -7.76 18.52 3.83
C ASP A 130 -8.23 18.23 5.26
N ALA A 131 -9.19 17.32 5.44
CA ALA A 131 -9.65 16.87 6.74
C ALA A 131 -8.66 15.93 7.45
N PHE A 132 -7.61 15.46 6.77
CA PHE A 132 -6.60 14.59 7.37
C PHE A 132 -5.57 15.42 8.16
N ASP A 133 -5.56 15.23 9.48
CA ASP A 133 -4.59 15.84 10.39
C ASP A 133 -3.24 15.14 10.27
N ALA A 134 -2.51 15.47 9.21
CA ALA A 134 -1.20 14.87 8.96
C ALA A 134 -0.22 15.10 10.11
N THR A 135 -0.29 16.23 10.81
CA THR A 135 0.64 16.55 11.92
C THR A 135 0.54 15.51 13.02
N ASN A 136 -0.68 15.18 13.45
CA ASN A 136 -0.91 14.28 14.58
C ASN A 136 -1.11 12.81 14.16
N GLU A 137 -1.54 12.53 12.93
CA GLU A 137 -1.81 11.16 12.47
C GLU A 137 -0.65 10.53 11.68
N SER A 138 0.25 11.33 11.11
CA SER A 138 1.35 10.81 10.29
C SER A 138 2.68 11.54 10.44
N GLY A 139 2.80 12.53 11.33
CA GLY A 139 4.01 13.35 11.45
C GLY A 139 4.26 14.24 10.22
N GLY A 140 3.20 14.76 9.61
CA GLY A 140 3.21 15.64 8.43
C GLY A 140 3.25 14.90 7.08
N TYR A 141 3.17 13.57 7.10
CA TYR A 141 3.34 12.71 5.93
C TYR A 141 2.03 12.47 5.16
N ARG A 142 2.07 12.55 3.83
CA ARG A 142 0.88 12.40 2.96
C ARG A 142 1.17 11.47 1.77
N ASP A 143 0.27 10.53 1.53
CA ASP A 143 0.22 9.60 0.40
C ASP A 143 -1.24 9.13 0.17
N VAL A 144 -1.46 8.33 -0.88
CA VAL A 144 -2.61 7.46 -1.01
C VAL A 144 -2.16 6.03 -0.77
N GLN A 145 -2.68 5.38 0.27
CA GLN A 145 -2.33 4.01 0.63
C GLN A 145 -3.49 3.07 0.28
N ILE A 146 -3.23 2.11 -0.61
CA ILE A 146 -4.21 1.09 -1.03
C ILE A 146 -3.71 -0.32 -0.70
N SER A 147 -4.63 -1.27 -0.71
CA SER A 147 -4.34 -2.69 -0.54
C SER A 147 -4.82 -3.43 -1.78
N VAL A 148 -3.96 -4.28 -2.32
CA VAL A 148 -4.23 -4.97 -3.58
C VAL A 148 -3.92 -6.46 -3.48
N ARG A 149 -4.49 -7.24 -4.40
CA ARG A 149 -4.08 -8.60 -4.73
C ARG A 149 -3.79 -8.66 -6.23
N ILE A 150 -2.84 -9.51 -6.62
CA ILE A 150 -2.67 -9.87 -8.02
C ILE A 150 -3.44 -11.17 -8.23
N ASP A 151 -4.49 -11.13 -9.04
CA ASP A 151 -5.37 -12.26 -9.34
C ASP A 151 -5.37 -12.58 -10.83
N ASN A 152 -4.31 -13.27 -11.25
CA ASN A 152 -4.14 -13.81 -12.59
C ASN A 152 -3.94 -15.34 -12.58
N ALA A 153 -3.89 -15.95 -13.77
CA ALA A 153 -3.76 -17.40 -13.92
C ALA A 153 -2.59 -17.98 -13.11
N TRP A 154 -1.42 -17.34 -13.18
CA TRP A 154 -0.23 -17.78 -12.46
C TRP A 154 -0.43 -17.69 -10.94
N THR A 155 -0.89 -16.56 -10.41
CA THR A 155 -1.12 -16.43 -8.96
C THR A 155 -2.17 -17.42 -8.43
N ARG A 156 -3.19 -17.77 -9.24
CA ARG A 156 -4.16 -18.81 -8.87
C ARG A 156 -3.53 -20.19 -8.83
N GLU A 157 -2.76 -20.55 -9.86
CA GLU A 157 -2.04 -21.82 -9.93
C GLU A 157 -1.05 -21.99 -8.76
N GLN A 158 -0.36 -20.91 -8.37
CA GLN A 158 0.60 -20.92 -7.27
C GLN A 158 -0.06 -20.83 -5.88
N GLY A 159 -1.39 -20.65 -5.79
CA GLY A 159 -2.09 -20.43 -4.51
C GLY A 159 -1.84 -19.05 -3.88
N LEU A 160 -1.39 -18.07 -4.66
CA LEU A 160 -0.96 -16.73 -4.22
C LEU A 160 -2.00 -15.62 -4.46
N ALA A 161 -3.08 -15.88 -5.20
CA ALA A 161 -4.07 -14.87 -5.60
C ALA A 161 -4.77 -14.17 -4.41
N GLY A 162 -4.76 -14.79 -3.22
CA GLY A 162 -5.32 -14.22 -2.00
C GLY A 162 -4.37 -13.30 -1.21
N ILE A 163 -3.08 -13.26 -1.54
CA ILE A 163 -2.06 -12.57 -0.74
C ILE A 163 -2.20 -11.04 -0.90
N LEU A 164 -2.29 -10.36 0.24
CA LEU A 164 -2.40 -8.90 0.28
C LEU A 164 -1.05 -8.21 0.18
N CYS A 165 -1.00 -7.22 -0.71
CA CYS A 165 0.12 -6.31 -0.90
C CYS A 165 -0.30 -4.86 -0.61
N GLU A 166 0.62 -4.06 -0.08
CA GLU A 166 0.40 -2.63 0.14
C GLU A 166 1.02 -1.77 -0.96
N VAL A 167 0.26 -0.83 -1.51
CA VAL A 167 0.78 0.13 -2.49
C VAL A 167 0.59 1.54 -1.93
N GLN A 168 1.65 2.35 -1.97
CA GLN A 168 1.61 3.74 -1.55
C GLN A 168 1.90 4.64 -2.74
N LEU A 169 0.96 5.51 -3.11
CA LEU A 169 1.14 6.52 -4.15
C LEU A 169 1.49 7.86 -3.50
N HIS A 170 2.63 8.42 -3.85
CA HIS A 170 3.19 9.63 -3.26
C HIS A 170 3.18 10.76 -4.28
N GLN A 171 3.07 11.98 -3.78
CA GLN A 171 3.58 13.12 -4.51
C GLN A 171 5.08 13.26 -4.18
N GLU A 172 5.91 13.48 -5.20
CA GLU A 172 7.38 13.39 -5.15
C GLU A 172 7.99 14.24 -4.02
N ALA A 173 7.53 15.48 -3.84
CA ALA A 173 8.05 16.36 -2.80
C ALA A 173 7.74 15.82 -1.39
N PHE A 174 6.59 15.16 -1.18
CA PHE A 174 6.29 14.48 0.08
C PHE A 174 7.13 13.21 0.27
N TYR A 175 7.37 12.45 -0.81
CA TYR A 175 8.24 11.28 -0.77
C TYR A 175 9.68 11.66 -0.39
N GLN A 176 10.24 12.70 -0.99
CA GLN A 176 11.59 13.19 -0.67
C GLN A 176 11.71 13.67 0.79
N ARG A 177 10.67 14.34 1.33
CA ARG A 177 10.64 14.69 2.76
C ARG A 177 10.58 13.45 3.67
N LYS A 178 9.86 12.40 3.26
CA LYS A 178 9.78 11.13 3.99
C LYS A 178 11.15 10.46 4.09
N THR A 179 11.89 10.40 2.99
CA THR A 179 13.15 9.64 2.86
C THR A 179 14.37 10.44 3.30
N MET A 180 14.51 11.69 2.85
CA MET A 180 15.68 12.53 3.12
C MET A 180 15.49 13.44 4.33
N GLY A 181 14.26 13.91 4.57
CA GLY A 181 13.96 14.88 5.63
C GLY A 181 13.72 14.28 7.03
N GLY A 182 13.93 12.98 7.22
CA GLY A 182 13.68 12.31 8.50
C GLY A 182 12.20 12.10 8.85
N GLY A 183 11.26 12.42 7.94
CA GLY A 183 9.82 12.26 8.17
C GLY A 183 9.42 10.81 8.51
N HIS A 184 10.05 9.81 7.90
CA HIS A 184 9.80 8.42 8.29
C HIS A 184 10.26 8.12 9.72
N LYS A 185 11.38 8.70 10.17
CA LYS A 185 11.88 8.54 11.54
C LYS A 185 10.96 9.24 12.55
N ALA A 186 10.50 10.45 12.24
CA ALA A 186 9.54 11.18 13.06
C ALA A 186 8.20 10.45 13.18
N TYR A 187 7.67 9.92 12.06
CA TYR A 187 6.49 9.05 12.06
C TYR A 187 6.69 7.81 12.94
N VAL A 188 7.82 7.11 12.80
CA VAL A 188 8.12 5.92 13.60
C VAL A 188 8.18 6.25 15.10
N GLN A 189 8.80 7.38 15.47
CA GLN A 189 8.87 7.85 16.85
C GLN A 189 7.48 8.18 17.41
N MET A 190 6.69 8.99 16.70
CA MET A 190 5.33 9.36 17.10
C MET A 190 4.43 8.12 17.23
N ARG A 191 4.43 7.25 16.22
CA ARG A 191 3.67 6.00 16.24
C ARG A 191 4.06 5.12 17.44
N ASN A 192 5.36 4.98 17.71
CA ASN A 192 5.82 4.21 18.86
C ASN A 192 5.33 4.79 20.20
N MET A 193 5.25 6.12 20.34
CA MET A 193 4.68 6.77 21.53
C MET A 193 3.18 6.53 21.67
N LEU A 194 2.45 6.44 20.56
CA LEU A 194 0.99 6.20 20.54
C LEU A 194 0.60 4.73 20.70
N GLY A 195 1.56 3.80 20.84
CA GLY A 195 1.28 2.37 20.96
C GLY A 195 0.69 1.73 19.70
N GLN A 196 0.82 2.38 18.53
CA GLN A 196 0.31 1.91 17.24
C GLN A 196 1.36 1.14 16.43
#